data_AF-A0A0U5CR83-F1
#
_entry.id   AF-A0A0U5CR83-F1
#
_cell.length_a   1.000
_cell.length_b   1.000
_cell.length_c   1.000
_cell.angle_alpha   90.00
_cell.angle_beta   90.00
_cell.angle_gamma   90.00
#
_symmetry.space_group_name_H-M   'P 1'
#
loop_
_entity.id
_entity.type
_entity.pdbx_description
1 polymer ?
#
loop_
_entity_poly.entity_id
_entity_poly.type
_entity_poly.pdbx_seq_one_letter_code
_entity_poly.pdbx_strand_id
1 'polypeptide(L)'
;MTITLMRMLDSHPILQFSQPTLWHSDLHMGNIFVAPDNNSRITSFLDVQSLSILPLFFQARWPVFLKPPRDYSKGLVHPKLPEDFDTLDEEDKAFSRQKYDQAMQAKAYEIRTFLDNRPAHNAMAAEPRLFRDLFTCAGEVSTSSTGIIPLRESLLEISQHWSDLGFQGDCPYSFTPDEIAAHKRDFAAYEERNDLRRLALEVLGTDDEGWIAPQVDFERVREMNKELVEMLIAQWEGVTEEEVKRMWPFPVE
;
A
#
# COMPACT_ATOMS: atom_id res chain seq x y z
N MET A 1 -17.64 6.78 -17.62
CA MET A 1 -16.26 6.32 -17.88
C MET A 1 -16.04 4.90 -17.37
N THR A 2 -16.07 4.64 -16.07
CA THR A 2 -15.80 3.31 -15.48
C THR A 2 -16.66 2.17 -16.03
N ILE A 3 -17.94 2.45 -16.35
CA ILE A 3 -18.88 1.45 -16.91
C ILE A 3 -18.37 0.85 -18.23
N THR A 4 -17.70 1.63 -19.08
CA THR A 4 -17.22 1.14 -20.38
C THR A 4 -16.05 0.17 -20.20
N LEU A 5 -15.08 0.51 -19.33
CA LEU A 5 -13.97 -0.38 -19.00
C LEU A 5 -14.46 -1.66 -18.31
N MET A 6 -15.42 -1.55 -17.40
CA MET A 6 -16.01 -2.72 -16.73
C MET A 6 -16.61 -3.71 -17.73
N ARG A 7 -17.25 -3.24 -18.81
CA ARG A 7 -17.72 -4.10 -19.90
C ARG A 7 -16.60 -4.72 -20.72
N MET A 8 -15.47 -4.03 -20.87
CA MET A 8 -14.31 -4.57 -21.59
C MET A 8 -13.55 -5.61 -20.73
N LEU A 9 -13.66 -5.52 -19.40
CA LEU A 9 -13.17 -6.56 -18.51
C LEU A 9 -13.93 -7.89 -18.68
N ASP A 10 -15.17 -7.87 -19.19
CA ASP A 10 -16.00 -9.08 -19.38
C ASP A 10 -15.40 -10.08 -20.39
N SER A 11 -14.46 -9.65 -21.24
CA SER A 11 -13.74 -10.51 -22.20
C SER A 11 -12.26 -10.70 -21.84
N HIS A 12 -11.81 -10.15 -20.72
CA HIS A 12 -10.41 -10.08 -20.35
C HIS A 12 -9.94 -11.33 -19.57
N PRO A 13 -8.72 -11.86 -19.80
CA PRO A 13 -8.23 -13.05 -19.07
C PRO A 13 -8.22 -12.90 -17.54
N ILE A 14 -8.20 -11.67 -17.03
CA ILE A 14 -8.27 -11.36 -15.59
C ILE A 14 -9.54 -11.89 -14.92
N LEU A 15 -10.61 -12.15 -15.69
CA LEU A 15 -11.84 -12.74 -15.17
C LEU A 15 -11.65 -14.12 -14.54
N GLN A 16 -10.56 -14.83 -14.85
CA GLN A 16 -10.24 -16.07 -14.14
C GLN A 16 -10.10 -15.88 -12.61
N PHE A 17 -9.91 -14.63 -12.16
CA PHE A 17 -9.85 -14.23 -10.76
C PHE A 17 -11.10 -13.45 -10.30
N SER A 18 -12.18 -13.47 -11.08
CA SER A 18 -13.42 -12.71 -10.79
C SER A 18 -14.34 -13.35 -9.76
N GLN A 19 -13.95 -14.50 -9.19
CA GLN A 19 -14.77 -15.21 -8.22
C GLN A 19 -15.19 -14.26 -7.07
N PRO A 20 -16.50 -14.09 -6.83
CA PRO A 20 -16.99 -13.33 -5.69
C PRO A 20 -16.44 -13.97 -4.42
N THR A 21 -15.61 -13.22 -3.70
CA THR A 21 -14.92 -13.71 -2.51
C THR A 21 -15.20 -12.76 -1.36
N LEU A 22 -15.55 -13.28 -0.19
CA LEU A 22 -15.58 -12.48 1.03
C LEU A 22 -14.14 -12.18 1.45
N TRP A 23 -13.78 -10.90 1.56
CA TRP A 23 -12.44 -10.47 1.90
C TRP A 23 -12.43 -9.32 2.90
N HIS A 24 -11.47 -9.33 3.82
CA HIS A 24 -11.23 -8.27 4.80
C HIS A 24 -10.18 -7.31 4.25
N SER A 25 -10.60 -6.15 3.73
CA SER A 25 -9.67 -5.22 3.08
C SER A 25 -8.78 -4.44 4.05
N ASP A 26 -9.17 -4.40 5.32
CA ASP A 26 -8.48 -3.62 6.36
C ASP A 26 -7.87 -4.50 7.47
N LEU A 27 -7.12 -5.51 7.06
CA LEU A 27 -6.51 -6.45 8.00
C LEU A 27 -5.14 -5.92 8.48
N HIS A 28 -5.14 -5.23 9.61
CA HIS A 28 -3.96 -4.79 10.35
C HIS A 28 -3.89 -5.46 11.74
N MET A 29 -2.79 -5.27 12.47
CA MET A 29 -2.58 -5.96 13.75
C MET A 29 -3.62 -5.60 14.82
N GLY A 30 -4.22 -4.41 14.76
CA GLY A 30 -5.32 -4.00 15.64
C GLY A 30 -6.61 -4.77 15.44
N ASN A 31 -6.81 -5.34 14.24
CA ASN A 31 -8.00 -6.09 13.88
C ASN A 31 -7.87 -7.62 14.06
N ILE A 32 -6.78 -8.10 14.68
CA ILE A 32 -6.51 -9.53 14.89
C ILE A 32 -6.35 -9.84 16.38
N PHE A 33 -7.22 -10.70 16.92
CA PHE A 33 -7.02 -11.26 18.25
C PHE A 33 -6.34 -12.61 18.17
N VAL A 34 -5.39 -12.82 19.08
CA VAL A 34 -4.67 -14.07 19.27
C VAL A 34 -4.89 -14.61 20.67
N ALA A 35 -4.72 -15.92 20.84
CA ALA A 35 -4.92 -16.56 22.12
C ALA A 35 -3.80 -16.17 23.12
N PRO A 36 -4.13 -15.88 24.39
CA PRO A 36 -3.15 -15.39 25.38
C PRO A 36 -2.08 -16.44 25.74
N ASP A 37 -2.39 -17.71 25.53
CA ASP A 37 -1.51 -18.86 25.74
C ASP A 37 -0.70 -19.23 24.48
N ASN A 38 -1.11 -18.75 23.31
CA ASN A 38 -0.44 -19.04 22.04
C ASN A 38 -0.74 -17.95 20.98
N ASN A 39 0.22 -17.06 20.78
CA ASN A 39 0.11 -15.96 19.82
C ASN A 39 0.05 -16.41 18.35
N SER A 40 0.33 -17.68 18.04
CA SER A 40 0.15 -18.22 16.69
C SER A 40 -1.29 -18.64 16.38
N ARG A 41 -2.16 -18.68 17.40
CA ARG A 41 -3.57 -19.06 17.26
C ARG A 41 -4.44 -17.81 17.21
N ILE A 42 -4.90 -17.47 16.01
CA ILE A 42 -5.91 -16.43 15.81
C ILE A 42 -7.24 -16.89 16.40
N THR A 43 -7.87 -16.07 17.22
CA THR A 43 -9.16 -16.36 17.87
C THR A 43 -10.32 -15.62 17.24
N SER A 44 -10.10 -14.39 16.74
CA SER A 44 -11.14 -13.58 16.11
C SER A 44 -10.54 -12.45 15.27
N PHE A 45 -11.34 -11.95 14.34
CA PHE A 45 -11.09 -10.71 13.58
C PHE A 45 -12.11 -9.65 14.00
N LEU A 46 -11.69 -8.39 14.05
CA LEU A 46 -12.56 -7.23 14.27
C LEU A 46 -12.91 -6.56 12.92
N ASP A 47 -13.45 -5.35 12.97
CA ASP A 47 -13.73 -4.48 11.82
C ASP A 47 -14.44 -5.20 10.66
N VAL A 48 -15.53 -5.88 11.01
CA VAL A 48 -16.34 -6.59 10.01
C VAL A 48 -17.01 -5.64 9.01
N GLN A 49 -17.08 -4.34 9.29
CA GLN A 49 -17.55 -3.33 8.33
C GLN A 49 -16.61 -3.16 7.13
N SER A 50 -15.34 -3.54 7.26
CA SER A 50 -14.38 -3.57 6.15
C SER A 50 -14.48 -4.84 5.28
N LEU A 51 -15.36 -5.79 5.63
CA LEU A 51 -15.61 -6.98 4.80
C LEU A 51 -16.42 -6.61 3.55
N SER A 52 -15.99 -7.12 2.41
CA SER A 52 -16.73 -6.98 1.15
C SER A 52 -16.78 -8.29 0.37
N ILE A 53 -17.81 -8.45 -0.45
CA ILE A 53 -17.90 -9.53 -1.44
C ILE A 53 -17.70 -8.90 -2.82
N LEU A 54 -16.48 -9.00 -3.32
CA LEU A 54 -16.09 -8.48 -4.64
C LEU A 54 -15.33 -9.55 -5.43
N PRO A 55 -15.14 -9.36 -6.74
CA PRO A 55 -14.15 -10.11 -7.50
C PRO A 55 -12.79 -10.12 -6.81
N LEU A 56 -12.17 -11.30 -6.65
CA LEU A 56 -10.93 -11.46 -5.89
C LEU A 56 -9.79 -10.53 -6.38
N PHE A 57 -9.67 -10.32 -7.69
CA PHE A 57 -8.64 -9.42 -8.24
C PHE A 57 -8.82 -7.93 -7.86
N PHE A 58 -10.00 -7.50 -7.43
CA PHE A 58 -10.22 -6.13 -6.94
C PHE A 58 -9.84 -5.93 -5.47
N GLN A 59 -9.65 -7.00 -4.71
CA GLN A 59 -9.50 -6.88 -3.25
C GLN A 59 -8.27 -7.58 -2.70
N ALA A 60 -7.77 -8.62 -3.40
CA ALA A 60 -6.58 -9.36 -3.03
C ALA A 60 -5.38 -8.40 -2.93
N ARG A 61 -4.82 -8.32 -1.72
CA ARG A 61 -3.71 -7.44 -1.38
C ARG A 61 -2.95 -8.03 -0.20
N TRP A 62 -1.72 -7.56 -0.02
CA TRP A 62 -0.93 -7.86 1.17
C TRP A 62 -1.59 -7.25 2.41
N PRO A 63 -1.73 -8.00 3.52
CA PRO A 63 -2.01 -7.41 4.83
C PRO A 63 -0.97 -6.35 5.16
N VAL A 64 -1.36 -5.26 5.81
CA VAL A 64 -0.50 -4.08 5.99
C VAL A 64 0.83 -4.44 6.67
N PHE A 65 0.75 -5.27 7.72
CA PHE A 65 1.91 -5.72 8.51
C PHE A 65 2.77 -6.79 7.83
N LEU A 66 2.37 -7.30 6.65
CA LEU A 66 3.15 -8.26 5.84
C LEU A 66 3.54 -7.66 4.49
N LYS A 67 3.32 -6.34 4.29
CA LYS A 67 3.70 -5.68 3.05
C LYS A 67 5.21 -5.85 2.83
N PRO A 68 5.63 -6.30 1.64
CA PRO A 68 7.04 -6.48 1.33
C PRO A 68 7.77 -5.12 1.26
N PRO A 69 9.09 -5.08 1.53
CA PRO A 69 9.90 -3.87 1.30
C PRO A 69 9.98 -3.51 -0.19
N ARG A 70 10.43 -2.28 -0.49
CA ARG A 70 10.44 -1.74 -1.88
C ARG A 70 11.26 -2.60 -2.86
N ASP A 71 12.38 -3.15 -2.42
CA ASP A 71 13.32 -3.96 -3.21
C ASP A 71 13.05 -5.48 -3.09
N TYR A 72 11.83 -5.85 -2.71
CA TYR A 72 11.44 -7.24 -2.55
C TYR A 72 11.45 -8.01 -3.87
N SER A 73 12.18 -9.13 -3.89
CA SER A 73 12.19 -10.07 -5.00
C SER A 73 11.08 -11.11 -4.84
N LYS A 74 10.11 -11.13 -5.76
CA LYS A 74 9.03 -12.15 -5.83
C LYS A 74 9.59 -13.55 -6.15
N GLY A 75 8.84 -14.59 -5.77
CA GLY A 75 9.18 -15.99 -6.07
C GLY A 75 10.13 -16.63 -5.06
N LEU A 76 10.73 -17.77 -5.43
CA LEU A 76 11.57 -18.61 -4.54
C LEU A 76 12.98 -18.04 -4.36
N VAL A 77 13.06 -16.80 -3.88
CA VAL A 77 14.30 -16.10 -3.52
C VAL A 77 14.37 -16.00 -2.01
N HIS A 78 15.51 -16.37 -1.42
CA HIS A 78 15.78 -16.20 0.01
C HIS A 78 16.28 -14.77 0.24
N PRO A 79 15.57 -13.95 1.05
CA PRO A 79 16.10 -12.68 1.52
C PRO A 79 17.48 -12.87 2.17
N LYS A 80 18.38 -11.89 1.99
CA LYS A 80 19.71 -11.90 2.59
C LYS A 80 19.99 -10.53 3.18
N LEU A 81 20.81 -10.52 4.22
CA LEU A 81 21.43 -9.29 4.69
C LEU A 81 22.45 -8.78 3.64
N PRO A 82 22.74 -7.46 3.64
CA PRO A 82 23.81 -6.90 2.82
C PRO A 82 25.16 -7.59 3.07
N GLU A 83 26.03 -7.66 2.05
CA GLU A 83 27.35 -8.31 2.17
C GLU A 83 28.27 -7.56 3.14
N ASP A 84 28.09 -6.26 3.27
CA ASP A 84 28.83 -5.34 4.12
C ASP A 84 28.22 -5.19 5.53
N PHE A 85 27.20 -5.99 5.88
CA PHE A 85 26.45 -5.86 7.13
C PHE A 85 27.31 -5.80 8.39
N ASP A 86 28.36 -6.61 8.49
CA ASP A 86 29.23 -6.64 9.67
C ASP A 86 30.04 -5.35 9.84
N THR A 87 30.25 -4.60 8.75
CA THR A 87 31.03 -3.36 8.71
C THR A 87 30.20 -2.10 8.91
N LEU A 88 28.87 -2.21 8.86
CA LEU A 88 27.93 -1.12 9.12
C LEU A 88 27.98 -0.68 10.59
N ASP A 89 27.57 0.55 10.86
CA ASP A 89 27.34 1.03 12.22
C ASP A 89 26.08 0.38 12.84
N GLU A 90 25.82 0.63 14.13
CA GLU A 90 24.71 -0.02 14.83
C GLU A 90 23.33 0.45 14.34
N GLU A 91 23.20 1.67 13.84
CA GLU A 91 21.96 2.22 13.30
C GLU A 91 21.63 1.56 11.95
N ASP A 92 22.60 1.54 11.04
CA ASP A 92 22.49 0.88 9.74
C ASP A 92 22.30 -0.63 9.87
N LYS A 93 22.91 -1.26 10.89
CA LYS A 93 22.65 -2.67 11.23
C LYS A 93 21.22 -2.89 11.70
N ALA A 94 20.69 -2.02 12.55
CA ALA A 94 19.31 -2.13 13.03
C ALA A 94 18.32 -2.01 11.86
N PHE A 95 18.53 -1.01 10.99
CA PHE A 95 17.74 -0.82 9.77
C PHE A 95 17.81 -2.04 8.83
N SER A 96 19.02 -2.55 8.58
CA SER A 96 19.22 -3.74 7.74
C SER A 96 18.55 -4.99 8.31
N ARG A 97 18.57 -5.18 9.64
CA ARG A 97 17.85 -6.28 10.32
C ARG A 97 16.35 -6.14 10.18
N GLN A 98 15.79 -4.96 10.43
CA GLN A 98 14.35 -4.70 10.30
C GLN A 98 13.87 -5.01 8.88
N LYS A 99 14.60 -4.52 7.87
CA LYS A 99 14.29 -4.77 6.46
C LYS A 99 14.37 -6.26 6.11
N TYR A 100 15.39 -6.96 6.62
CA TYR A 100 15.53 -8.41 6.46
C TYR A 100 14.35 -9.16 7.09
N ASP A 101 13.98 -8.83 8.32
CA ASP A 101 12.86 -9.46 9.03
C ASP A 101 11.53 -9.23 8.29
N GLN A 102 11.28 -8.01 7.81
CA GLN A 102 10.12 -7.70 6.98
C GLN A 102 10.11 -8.53 5.68
N ALA A 103 11.24 -8.62 4.98
CA ALA A 103 11.35 -9.44 3.77
C ALA A 103 11.12 -10.92 4.06
N MET A 104 11.61 -11.43 5.19
CA MET A 104 11.41 -12.81 5.63
C MET A 104 9.95 -13.11 5.95
N GLN A 105 9.27 -12.21 6.67
CA GLN A 105 7.83 -12.33 6.96
C GLN A 105 6.99 -12.29 5.68
N ALA A 106 7.27 -11.33 4.79
CA ALA A 106 6.60 -11.24 3.49
C ALA A 106 6.83 -12.51 2.65
N LYS A 107 8.06 -13.07 2.67
CA LYS A 107 8.37 -14.32 1.97
C LYS A 107 7.63 -15.52 2.53
N ALA A 108 7.56 -15.63 3.85
CA ALA A 108 6.78 -16.68 4.51
C ALA A 108 5.29 -16.60 4.10
N TYR A 109 4.72 -15.40 4.06
CA TYR A 109 3.35 -15.19 3.61
C TYR A 109 3.16 -15.49 2.12
N GLU A 110 4.08 -15.06 1.23
CA GLU A 110 4.03 -15.38 -0.20
C GLU A 110 3.97 -16.89 -0.42
N ILE A 111 4.90 -17.62 0.21
CA ILE A 111 5.01 -19.08 0.09
C ILE A 111 3.76 -19.75 0.66
N ARG A 112 3.32 -19.35 1.86
CA ARG A 112 2.14 -19.96 2.49
C ARG A 112 0.88 -19.69 1.67
N THR A 113 0.73 -18.48 1.15
CA THR A 113 -0.39 -18.13 0.27
C THR A 113 -0.33 -18.92 -1.04
N PHE A 114 0.85 -19.12 -1.64
CA PHE A 114 1.01 -19.94 -2.84
C PHE A 114 0.62 -21.41 -2.64
N LEU A 115 0.95 -21.97 -1.47
CA LEU A 115 0.71 -23.37 -1.12
C LEU A 115 -0.74 -23.61 -0.68
N ASP A 116 -1.28 -22.75 0.18
CA ASP A 116 -2.59 -22.96 0.82
C ASP A 116 -3.73 -22.23 0.10
N ASN A 117 -3.47 -21.12 -0.59
CA ASN A 117 -4.47 -20.27 -1.22
C ASN A 117 -4.00 -19.74 -2.58
N ARG A 118 -3.80 -20.67 -3.52
CA ARG A 118 -3.35 -20.36 -4.87
C ARG A 118 -4.20 -19.31 -5.60
N PRO A 119 -5.55 -19.26 -5.46
CA PRO A 119 -6.35 -18.20 -6.03
C PRO A 119 -5.95 -16.80 -5.52
N ALA A 120 -5.80 -16.62 -4.21
CA ALA A 120 -5.39 -15.34 -3.64
C ALA A 120 -3.95 -14.96 -4.03
N HIS A 121 -3.03 -15.93 -4.03
CA HIS A 121 -1.67 -15.72 -4.51
C HIS A 121 -1.65 -15.18 -5.94
N ASN A 122 -2.37 -15.84 -6.85
CA ASN A 122 -2.40 -15.44 -8.26
C ASN A 122 -3.09 -14.08 -8.46
N ALA A 123 -4.16 -13.79 -7.70
CA ALA A 123 -4.83 -12.50 -7.73
C ALA A 123 -3.93 -11.35 -7.21
N MET A 124 -3.09 -11.60 -6.20
CA MET A 124 -2.10 -10.62 -5.72
C MET A 124 -0.90 -10.47 -6.66
N ALA A 125 -0.53 -11.54 -7.37
CA ALA A 125 0.67 -11.60 -8.20
C ALA A 125 0.46 -11.04 -9.61
N ALA A 126 -0.74 -11.20 -10.16
CA ALA A 126 -1.08 -10.73 -11.49
C ALA A 126 -0.96 -9.19 -11.58
N GLU A 127 -1.16 -8.63 -12.76
CA GLU A 127 -1.28 -7.18 -12.99
C GLU A 127 -2.66 -6.52 -12.63
N PRO A 128 -3.50 -6.99 -11.66
CA PRO A 128 -4.71 -6.30 -11.23
C PRO A 128 -4.49 -4.98 -10.52
N ARG A 129 -3.25 -4.57 -10.25
CA ARG A 129 -2.99 -3.34 -9.47
C ARG A 129 -3.71 -2.16 -10.09
N LEU A 130 -3.55 -1.94 -11.40
CA LEU A 130 -4.23 -0.84 -12.10
C LEU A 130 -5.75 -0.88 -11.96
N PHE A 131 -6.37 -2.07 -12.06
CA PHE A 131 -7.83 -2.20 -11.97
C PHE A 131 -8.35 -2.07 -10.54
N ARG A 132 -7.60 -2.61 -9.57
CA ARG A 132 -7.88 -2.41 -8.15
C ARG A 132 -7.75 -0.94 -7.80
N ASP A 133 -6.64 -0.32 -8.18
CA ASP A 133 -6.33 1.07 -7.83
C ASP A 133 -7.35 2.00 -8.48
N LEU A 134 -7.74 1.75 -9.75
CA LEU A 134 -8.88 2.41 -10.38
C LEU A 134 -10.17 2.27 -9.56
N PHE A 135 -10.52 1.06 -9.13
CA PHE A 135 -11.74 0.81 -8.35
C PHE A 135 -11.70 1.50 -6.99
N THR A 136 -10.60 1.37 -6.26
CA THR A 136 -10.35 2.00 -4.96
C THR A 136 -10.39 3.51 -5.07
N CYS A 137 -9.61 4.10 -5.97
CA CYS A 137 -9.55 5.54 -6.16
C CYS A 137 -10.90 6.12 -6.63
N ALA A 138 -11.68 5.38 -7.44
CA ALA A 138 -13.02 5.81 -7.83
C ALA A 138 -13.99 5.90 -6.64
N GLY A 139 -13.86 5.01 -5.66
CA GLY A 139 -14.63 5.06 -4.41
C GLY A 139 -14.18 6.17 -3.46
N GLU A 140 -12.91 6.55 -3.53
CA GLU A 140 -12.28 7.50 -2.59
C GLU A 140 -12.27 8.95 -3.09
N VAL A 141 -12.64 9.25 -4.34
CA VAL A 141 -12.58 10.62 -4.90
C VAL A 141 -13.25 11.67 -4.00
N SER A 142 -14.39 11.30 -3.40
CA SER A 142 -15.20 12.22 -2.59
C SER A 142 -14.78 12.29 -1.12
N THR A 143 -14.03 11.30 -0.64
CA THR A 143 -13.65 11.16 0.78
C THR A 143 -12.17 11.44 1.02
N SER A 144 -11.34 11.30 0.00
CA SER A 144 -9.91 11.56 0.08
C SER A 144 -9.60 13.05 0.00
N SER A 145 -8.72 13.51 0.88
CA SER A 145 -8.11 14.85 0.82
C SER A 145 -7.27 15.07 -0.46
N THR A 146 -7.05 14.03 -1.25
CA THR A 146 -6.31 14.06 -2.51
C THR A 146 -7.22 14.21 -3.73
N GLY A 147 -8.55 14.11 -3.54
CA GLY A 147 -9.55 14.26 -4.59
C GLY A 147 -9.34 13.30 -5.77
N ILE A 148 -9.48 13.84 -6.98
CA ILE A 148 -9.46 13.05 -8.23
C ILE A 148 -8.07 12.63 -8.71
N ILE A 149 -6.98 13.14 -8.10
CA ILE A 149 -5.61 12.95 -8.61
C ILE A 149 -5.24 11.46 -8.76
N PRO A 150 -5.42 10.58 -7.77
CA PRO A 150 -5.06 9.17 -7.92
C PRO A 150 -5.90 8.42 -8.96
N LEU A 151 -7.19 8.79 -9.07
CA LEU A 151 -8.08 8.24 -10.08
C LEU A 151 -7.61 8.62 -11.50
N ARG A 152 -7.18 9.88 -11.68
CA ARG A 152 -6.68 10.36 -12.96
C ARG A 152 -5.37 9.69 -13.35
N GLU A 153 -4.47 9.43 -12.40
CA GLU A 153 -3.27 8.63 -12.64
C GLU A 153 -3.62 7.23 -13.12
N SER A 154 -4.52 6.54 -12.41
CA SER A 154 -4.96 5.19 -12.79
C SER A 154 -5.52 5.14 -14.21
N LEU A 155 -6.29 6.15 -14.62
CA LEU A 155 -6.84 6.25 -15.98
C LEU A 155 -5.78 6.57 -17.03
N LEU A 156 -4.76 7.36 -16.69
CA LEU A 156 -3.63 7.65 -17.57
C LEU A 156 -2.77 6.41 -17.81
N GLU A 157 -2.45 5.67 -16.76
CA GLU A 157 -1.70 4.40 -16.86
C GLU A 157 -2.46 3.38 -17.72
N ILE A 158 -3.77 3.21 -17.49
CA ILE A 158 -4.63 2.36 -18.33
C ILE A 158 -4.61 2.81 -19.79
N SER A 159 -4.67 4.12 -20.04
CA SER A 159 -4.65 4.67 -21.40
C SER A 159 -3.31 4.45 -22.10
N GLN A 160 -2.20 4.54 -21.38
CA GLN A 160 -0.85 4.38 -21.93
C GLN A 160 -0.49 2.91 -22.19
N HIS A 161 -0.95 2.01 -21.33
CA HIS A 161 -0.67 0.58 -21.39
C HIS A 161 -1.81 -0.25 -21.98
N TRP A 162 -2.76 0.39 -22.67
CA TRP A 162 -4.01 -0.23 -23.14
C TRP A 162 -3.81 -1.57 -23.86
N SER A 163 -2.88 -1.59 -24.83
CA SER A 163 -2.57 -2.79 -25.62
C SER A 163 -1.80 -3.83 -24.80
N ASP A 164 -0.87 -3.39 -23.95
CA ASP A 164 -0.05 -4.26 -23.09
C ASP A 164 -0.90 -4.99 -22.05
N LEU A 165 -1.97 -4.32 -21.60
CA LEU A 165 -2.95 -4.92 -20.70
C LEU A 165 -3.75 -6.03 -21.39
N GLY A 166 -3.78 -6.09 -22.72
CA GLY A 166 -4.50 -7.13 -23.47
C GLY A 166 -5.91 -6.73 -23.91
N PHE A 167 -6.25 -5.45 -23.84
CA PHE A 167 -7.51 -4.94 -24.38
C PHE A 167 -7.46 -4.85 -25.92
N GLN A 168 -8.61 -5.07 -26.55
CA GLN A 168 -8.77 -4.94 -27.99
C GLN A 168 -9.38 -3.57 -28.35
N GLY A 169 -9.00 -3.06 -29.53
CA GLY A 169 -9.50 -1.78 -30.05
C GLY A 169 -8.86 -0.57 -29.39
N ASP A 170 -9.39 0.61 -29.70
CA ASP A 170 -8.87 1.87 -29.18
C ASP A 170 -9.30 2.08 -27.72
N CYS A 171 -8.40 2.67 -26.93
CA CYS A 171 -8.71 3.07 -25.56
C CYS A 171 -9.86 4.09 -25.57
N PRO A 172 -10.92 3.90 -24.76
CA PRO A 172 -12.01 4.87 -24.67
C PRO A 172 -11.62 6.16 -23.94
N TYR A 173 -10.41 6.21 -23.38
CA TYR A 173 -9.85 7.35 -22.68
C TYR A 173 -8.75 7.98 -23.53
N SER A 174 -8.84 9.28 -23.73
CA SER A 174 -7.83 10.06 -24.44
C SER A 174 -7.56 11.34 -23.65
N PHE A 175 -6.30 11.67 -23.50
CA PHE A 175 -5.85 12.88 -22.82
C PHE A 175 -5.02 13.71 -23.78
N THR A 176 -5.26 15.02 -23.77
CA THR A 176 -4.44 15.97 -24.53
C THR A 176 -3.05 16.09 -23.91
N PRO A 177 -2.01 16.49 -24.67
CA PRO A 177 -0.68 16.75 -24.12
C PRO A 177 -0.69 17.76 -22.96
N ASP A 178 -1.54 18.78 -23.05
CA ASP A 178 -1.68 19.80 -22.01
C ASP A 178 -2.30 19.24 -20.72
N GLU A 179 -3.31 18.36 -20.85
CA GLU A 179 -3.91 17.65 -19.72
C GLU A 179 -2.93 16.70 -19.03
N ILE A 180 -2.08 16.02 -19.80
CA ILE A 180 -1.03 15.15 -19.27
C ILE A 180 0.02 16.00 -18.53
N ALA A 181 0.45 17.10 -19.13
CA ALA A 181 1.44 17.99 -18.53
C ALA A 181 0.92 18.67 -17.25
N ALA A 182 -0.37 19.03 -17.21
CA ALA A 182 -1.03 19.55 -16.01
C ALA A 182 -1.08 18.49 -14.91
N HIS A 183 -1.58 17.29 -15.23
CA HIS A 183 -1.69 16.20 -14.26
C HIS A 183 -0.32 15.80 -13.69
N LYS A 184 0.74 15.74 -14.50
CA LYS A 184 2.10 15.43 -14.00
C LYS A 184 2.58 16.39 -12.92
N ARG A 185 2.23 17.68 -13.02
CA ARG A 185 2.58 18.67 -12.00
C ARG A 185 1.79 18.44 -10.71
N ASP A 186 0.49 18.18 -10.81
CA ASP A 186 -0.36 17.93 -9.65
C ASP A 186 -0.04 16.59 -8.97
N PHE A 187 0.29 15.57 -9.78
CA PHE A 187 0.65 14.24 -9.31
C PHE A 187 1.99 14.22 -8.57
N ALA A 188 2.98 15.01 -8.99
CA ALA A 188 4.25 15.13 -8.27
C ALA A 188 4.06 15.58 -6.82
N ALA A 189 3.22 16.59 -6.58
CA ALA A 189 2.90 17.05 -5.22
C ALA A 189 2.10 15.99 -4.42
N TYR A 190 1.24 15.22 -5.09
CA TYR A 190 0.57 14.08 -4.46
C TYR A 190 1.56 12.98 -4.05
N GLU A 191 2.51 12.64 -4.93
CA GLU A 191 3.52 11.61 -4.69
C GLU A 191 4.42 11.99 -3.51
N GLU A 192 4.91 13.23 -3.47
CA GLU A 192 5.74 13.74 -2.38
C GLU A 192 5.03 13.61 -1.02
N ARG A 193 3.76 14.02 -0.94
CA ARG A 193 2.95 13.85 0.28
C ARG A 193 2.75 12.37 0.64
N ASN A 194 2.51 11.52 -0.36
CA ASN A 194 2.29 10.10 -0.13
C ASN A 194 3.56 9.38 0.34
N ASP A 195 4.73 9.77 -0.19
CA ASP A 195 6.03 9.27 0.23
C ASP A 195 6.38 9.74 1.65
N LEU A 196 6.10 11.00 1.98
CA LEU A 196 6.23 11.51 3.35
C LEU A 196 5.35 10.73 4.33
N ARG A 197 4.08 10.51 3.99
CA ARG A 197 3.16 9.69 4.79
C ARG A 197 3.69 8.28 4.99
N ARG A 198 4.17 7.64 3.91
CA ARG A 198 4.71 6.27 3.98
C ARG A 198 5.94 6.20 4.89
N LEU A 199 6.84 7.18 4.81
CA LEU A 199 8.00 7.30 5.69
C LEU A 199 7.56 7.44 7.14
N ALA A 200 6.58 8.29 7.43
CA ALA A 200 6.05 8.46 8.78
C ALA A 200 5.52 7.15 9.36
N LEU A 201 4.71 6.41 8.59
CA LEU A 201 4.18 5.10 9.00
C LEU A 201 5.29 4.09 9.29
N GLU A 202 6.31 4.04 8.43
CA GLU A 202 7.43 3.11 8.54
C GLU A 202 8.28 3.40 9.78
N VAL A 203 8.65 4.68 10.01
CA VAL A 203 9.48 5.07 11.14
C VAL A 203 8.73 4.95 12.47
N LEU A 204 7.44 5.34 12.49
CA LEU A 204 6.61 5.26 13.71
C LEU A 204 6.14 3.83 14.01
N GLY A 205 6.33 2.89 13.08
CA GLY A 205 5.90 1.50 13.24
C GLY A 205 4.39 1.38 13.41
N THR A 206 3.63 2.18 12.66
CA THR A 206 2.17 2.31 12.78
C THR A 206 1.47 2.15 11.42
N ASP A 207 0.14 2.21 11.41
CA ASP A 207 -0.71 2.14 10.23
C ASP A 207 -1.49 3.45 10.01
N ASP A 208 -2.34 3.46 8.99
CA ASP A 208 -3.13 4.65 8.62
C ASP A 208 -4.10 5.12 9.72
N GLU A 209 -4.35 4.30 10.74
CA GLU A 209 -5.17 4.64 11.91
C GLU A 209 -4.34 5.10 13.11
N GLY A 210 -3.01 5.06 13.02
CA GLY A 210 -2.13 5.37 14.14
C GLY A 210 -2.10 4.26 15.20
N TRP A 211 -2.46 3.01 14.84
CA TRP A 211 -2.42 1.91 15.78
C TRP A 211 -0.99 1.55 16.17
N ILE A 212 -0.75 1.38 17.46
CA ILE A 212 0.53 0.99 18.05
C ILE A 212 0.30 -0.23 18.92
N ALA A 213 1.22 -1.21 18.84
CA ALA A 213 1.07 -2.44 19.58
C ALA A 213 1.15 -2.20 21.11
N PRO A 214 0.37 -2.90 21.95
CA PRO A 214 0.31 -2.64 23.39
C PRO A 214 1.66 -2.76 24.13
N GLN A 215 2.61 -3.50 23.56
CA GLN A 215 3.96 -3.66 24.11
C GLN A 215 4.93 -2.50 23.79
N VAL A 216 4.55 -1.59 22.89
CA VAL A 216 5.35 -0.44 22.49
C VAL A 216 5.02 0.74 23.41
N ASP A 217 6.05 1.50 23.81
CA ASP A 217 5.87 2.71 24.60
C ASP A 217 5.24 3.82 23.74
N PHE A 218 3.95 4.06 23.97
CA PHE A 218 3.17 5.07 23.26
C PHE A 218 3.76 6.48 23.38
N GLU A 219 4.25 6.86 24.57
CA GLU A 219 4.79 8.21 24.76
C GLU A 219 6.11 8.37 24.00
N ARG A 220 6.93 7.32 23.94
CA ARG A 220 8.14 7.35 23.10
C ARG A 220 7.80 7.50 21.61
N VAL A 221 6.78 6.81 21.11
CA VAL A 221 6.35 6.96 19.70
C VAL A 221 5.79 8.37 19.45
N ARG A 222 5.05 8.93 20.40
CA ARG A 222 4.55 10.31 20.32
C ARG A 222 5.68 11.34 20.33
N GLU A 223 6.71 11.14 21.14
CA GLU A 223 7.94 11.96 21.11
C GLU A 223 8.65 11.84 19.77
N MET A 224 8.83 10.62 19.27
CA MET A 224 9.45 10.37 17.97
C MET A 224 8.67 11.02 16.81
N ASN A 225 7.34 11.02 16.87
CA ASN A 225 6.49 11.73 15.91
C ASN A 225 6.75 13.24 15.91
N LYS A 226 6.96 13.84 17.08
CA LYS A 226 7.34 15.27 17.19
C LYS A 226 8.74 15.52 16.64
N GLU A 227 9.71 14.70 17.04
CA GLU A 227 11.10 14.77 16.57
C GLU A 227 11.20 14.70 15.04
N LEU A 228 10.42 13.83 14.40
CA LEU A 228 10.39 13.70 12.94
C LEU A 228 9.85 14.96 12.25
N VAL A 229 8.75 15.53 12.76
CA VAL A 229 8.18 16.75 12.19
C VAL A 229 9.14 17.93 12.36
N GLU A 230 9.76 18.08 13.53
CA GLU A 230 10.77 19.11 13.79
C GLU A 230 11.99 18.97 12.88
N MET A 231 12.46 17.74 12.67
CA MET A 231 13.56 17.44 11.74
C MET A 231 13.22 17.86 10.30
N LEU A 232 12.00 17.55 9.84
CA LEU A 232 11.55 17.90 8.49
C LEU A 232 11.42 19.41 8.30
N ILE A 233 10.87 20.12 9.28
CA ILE A 233 10.79 21.59 9.26
C ILE A 233 12.19 22.21 9.20
N ALA A 234 13.16 21.64 9.93
CA ALA A 234 14.53 22.14 9.92
C ALA A 234 15.26 21.88 8.59
N GLN A 235 14.92 20.81 7.87
CA GLN A 235 15.58 20.44 6.61
C GLN A 235 14.95 21.08 5.37
N TRP A 236 13.66 21.42 5.39
CA TRP A 236 12.95 21.91 4.22
C TRP A 236 13.03 23.44 4.10
N GLU A 237 13.96 23.92 3.27
CA GLU A 237 14.06 25.35 2.95
C GLU A 237 12.81 25.83 2.18
N GLY A 238 12.13 26.86 2.71
CA GLY A 238 11.02 27.53 2.03
C GLY A 238 9.63 26.92 2.26
N VAL A 239 9.52 25.88 3.07
CA VAL A 239 8.23 25.31 3.51
C VAL A 239 7.91 25.79 4.92
N THR A 240 6.68 26.25 5.13
CA THR A 240 6.22 26.69 6.46
C THR A 240 5.91 25.51 7.37
N GLU A 241 6.02 25.71 8.68
CA GLU A 241 5.61 24.72 9.69
C GLU A 241 4.16 24.24 9.48
N GLU A 242 3.26 25.15 9.12
CA GLU A 242 1.87 24.85 8.81
C GLU A 242 1.71 23.95 7.58
N GLU A 243 2.54 24.13 6.55
CA GLU A 243 2.51 23.27 5.37
C GLU A 243 2.98 21.86 5.70
N VAL A 244 4.06 21.71 6.47
CA VAL A 244 4.53 20.39 6.93
C VAL A 244 3.46 19.71 7.77
N LYS A 245 2.89 20.39 8.75
CA LYS A 245 1.81 19.85 9.61
C LYS A 245 0.57 19.46 8.80
N ARG A 246 0.23 20.21 7.75
CA ARG A 246 -0.90 19.88 6.86
C ARG A 246 -0.64 18.60 6.03
N MET A 247 0.61 18.31 5.71
CA MET A 247 1.00 17.11 4.95
C MET A 247 1.23 15.89 5.85
N TRP A 248 1.57 16.12 7.12
CA TRP A 248 1.86 15.07 8.09
C TRP A 248 0.60 14.26 8.44
N PRO A 249 0.69 12.91 8.51
CA PRO A 249 -0.49 12.08 8.69
C PRO A 249 -1.04 12.07 10.13
N PHE A 250 -0.26 12.50 11.13
CA PHE A 250 -0.62 12.40 12.54
C PHE A 250 -0.65 13.76 13.25
N PRO A 251 -1.43 13.91 14.34
CA PRO A 251 -1.35 15.08 15.19
C PRO A 251 0.06 15.21 15.81
N VAL A 252 0.54 16.44 15.96
CA VAL A 252 1.89 16.75 16.52
C VAL A 252 1.79 17.28 17.97
N GLU A 253 0.60 17.18 18.58
CA GLU A 253 0.33 17.67 19.96
C GLU A 253 0.95 16.80 21.05
#